data_AF-A0A099LES0-F1
#
_entry.id   AF-A0A099LES0-F1
#
_cell.length_a   1.000
_cell.length_b   1.000
_cell.length_c   1.000
_cell.angle_alpha   90.00
_cell.angle_beta   90.00
_cell.angle_gamma   90.00
#
_symmetry.space_group_name_H-M   'P 1'
#
loop_
_entity.id
_entity.type
_entity.pdbx_description
1 polymer ?
#
loop_
_entity_poly.entity_id
_entity_poly.type
_entity_poly.pdbx_seq_one_letter_code
_entity_poly.pdbx_strand_id
1 'polypeptide(L)'
;MRLFDILGVLYEPINTLDNHDHLLTYVEPKLNADGTCPIYKEPGNTYDLMQYVDSNEQKQNLLDLLARLNRLVRWIHIKTDVLWFGIYLRHGDKLVKYVYNGEMSKAEFEISEEYLEKSINTRVILEKQPYYIPDVDNHTGPYYRCDAKVKSELCCPIFGPDGDVIGIFDSEDHRKNFFDDRIDFISNKVKRAIEIFLEDHPYMTHSKEFDIKEDDYSKKILAS
;
A
#
# COMPACT_ATOMS: atom_id res chain seq x y z
N MET A 1 -13.94 13.95 9.95
CA MET A 1 -14.06 13.65 8.52
C MET A 1 -14.86 12.37 8.36
N ARG A 2 -15.83 12.34 7.45
CA ARG A 2 -16.79 11.23 7.27
C ARG A 2 -16.33 10.32 6.13
N LEU A 3 -16.77 9.07 6.16
CA LEU A 3 -16.52 8.10 5.09
C LEU A 3 -16.92 8.66 3.71
N PHE A 4 -18.06 9.35 3.63
CA PHE A 4 -18.55 9.98 2.41
C PHE A 4 -17.59 11.02 1.81
N ASP A 5 -16.85 11.76 2.66
CA ASP A 5 -15.91 12.77 2.18
C ASP A 5 -14.71 12.08 1.47
N ILE A 6 -14.32 10.89 1.93
CA ILE A 6 -13.24 10.07 1.34
C ILE A 6 -13.71 9.42 0.03
N LEU A 7 -14.90 8.83 0.04
CA LEU A 7 -15.52 8.26 -1.17
C LEU A 7 -15.71 9.33 -2.25
N GLY A 8 -16.06 10.56 -1.88
CA GLY A 8 -16.14 11.69 -2.81
C GLY A 8 -14.82 11.93 -3.56
N VAL A 9 -13.67 11.77 -2.90
CA VAL A 9 -12.35 11.89 -3.54
C VAL A 9 -12.09 10.76 -4.53
N LEU A 10 -12.40 9.52 -4.15
CA LEU A 10 -12.18 8.32 -4.96
C LEU A 10 -13.09 8.27 -6.18
N TYR A 11 -14.36 8.64 -6.03
CA TYR A 11 -15.37 8.56 -7.09
C TYR A 11 -15.48 9.82 -7.94
N GLU A 12 -14.79 10.91 -7.58
CA GLU A 12 -14.68 12.09 -8.44
C GLU A 12 -14.09 11.68 -9.81
N PRO A 13 -14.76 11.98 -10.94
CA PRO A 13 -14.32 11.54 -12.25
C PRO A 13 -12.88 11.94 -12.58
N ILE A 14 -12.20 11.09 -13.34
CA ILE A 14 -10.93 11.45 -13.99
C ILE A 14 -11.26 12.15 -15.32
N ASN A 15 -10.62 13.29 -15.57
CA ASN A 15 -10.71 13.93 -16.88
C ASN A 15 -9.90 13.09 -17.89
N THR A 16 -10.57 12.56 -18.90
CA THR A 16 -9.93 11.65 -19.88
C THR A 16 -8.89 12.34 -20.78
N LEU A 17 -8.84 13.67 -20.75
CA LEU A 17 -7.82 14.46 -21.44
C LEU A 17 -6.54 14.65 -20.61
N ASP A 18 -6.57 14.36 -19.31
CA ASP A 18 -5.41 14.48 -18.44
C ASP A 18 -4.45 13.30 -18.67
N ASN A 19 -3.15 13.59 -18.78
CA ASN A 19 -2.14 12.56 -18.93
C ASN A 19 -1.66 12.05 -17.56
N HIS A 20 -2.01 10.79 -17.24
CA HIS A 20 -1.63 10.11 -16.01
C HIS A 20 -0.53 9.05 -16.18
N ASP A 21 0.10 8.93 -17.35
CA ASP A 21 1.13 7.92 -17.63
C ASP A 21 2.33 8.01 -16.67
N HIS A 22 2.59 9.18 -16.09
CA HIS A 22 3.63 9.37 -15.07
C HIS A 22 3.39 8.57 -13.78
N LEU A 23 2.17 8.07 -13.54
CA LEU A 23 1.85 7.23 -12.39
C LEU A 23 2.20 5.75 -12.60
N LEU A 24 2.45 5.33 -13.84
CA LEU A 24 2.79 3.93 -14.16
C LEU A 24 4.18 3.53 -13.67
N THR A 25 5.05 4.51 -13.41
CA THR A 25 6.43 4.26 -13.01
C THR A 25 6.83 5.16 -11.85
N TYR A 26 7.76 4.68 -11.03
CA TYR A 26 8.38 5.49 -9.99
C TYR A 26 9.80 5.00 -9.72
N VAL A 27 10.65 5.88 -9.18
CA VAL A 27 12.02 5.51 -8.80
C VAL A 27 11.99 4.92 -7.40
N GLU A 28 12.65 3.77 -7.23
CA GLU A 28 12.88 3.14 -5.93
C GLU A 28 14.30 3.43 -5.42
N PRO A 29 14.59 3.30 -4.11
CA PRO A 29 15.95 3.49 -3.63
C PRO A 29 16.85 2.35 -4.11
N LYS A 30 18.14 2.63 -4.32
CA LYS A 30 19.15 1.56 -4.44
C LYS A 30 19.09 0.68 -3.19
N LEU A 31 18.76 -0.59 -3.35
CA LEU A 31 18.67 -1.51 -2.23
C LEU A 31 20.06 -1.95 -1.75
N ASN A 32 20.14 -2.33 -0.48
CA ASN A 32 21.29 -3.02 0.07
C ASN A 32 21.49 -4.39 -0.62
N ALA A 33 22.66 -5.00 -0.43
CA ALA A 33 22.98 -6.30 -1.04
C ALA A 33 22.02 -7.44 -0.65
N ASP A 34 21.35 -7.31 0.49
CA ASP A 34 20.33 -8.23 1.00
C ASP A 34 18.89 -7.88 0.55
N GLY A 35 18.72 -6.91 -0.36
CA GLY A 35 17.43 -6.49 -0.87
C GLY A 35 16.64 -5.57 0.08
N THR A 36 17.25 -5.10 1.17
CA THR A 36 16.62 -4.17 2.11
C THR A 36 16.76 -2.71 1.64
N CYS A 37 15.78 -1.87 1.93
CA CYS A 37 15.86 -0.41 1.81
C CYS A 37 17.01 0.20 2.67
N PRO A 38 17.84 1.08 2.10
CA PRO A 38 18.87 1.77 2.87
C PRO A 38 18.27 2.92 3.70
N ILE A 39 18.88 3.20 4.86
CA ILE A 39 18.53 4.36 5.69
C ILE A 39 18.76 5.69 4.94
N TYR A 40 19.84 5.76 4.17
CA TYR A 40 20.15 6.89 3.29
C TYR A 40 19.86 6.50 1.86
N LYS A 41 18.88 7.15 1.26
CA LYS A 41 18.29 6.74 -0.01
C LYS A 41 18.96 7.45 -1.17
N GLU A 42 19.55 6.68 -2.07
CA GLU A 42 19.96 7.14 -3.40
C GLU A 42 18.97 6.62 -4.45
N PRO A 43 18.65 7.40 -5.50
CA PRO A 43 17.84 6.92 -6.62
C PRO A 43 18.43 5.65 -7.25
N GLY A 44 17.62 4.60 -7.32
CA GLY A 44 17.93 3.31 -7.91
C GLY A 44 17.23 3.12 -9.25
N ASN A 45 16.58 1.98 -9.41
CA ASN A 45 15.89 1.62 -10.64
C ASN A 45 14.52 2.32 -10.75
N THR A 46 14.04 2.45 -11.98
CA THR A 46 12.64 2.76 -12.24
C THR A 46 11.83 1.48 -12.14
N TYR A 47 10.89 1.45 -11.19
CA TYR A 47 9.90 0.40 -11.07
C TYR A 47 8.73 0.70 -12.01
N ASP A 48 8.30 -0.31 -12.77
CA ASP A 48 7.26 -0.17 -13.81
C ASP A 48 6.08 -1.09 -13.52
N LEU A 49 4.90 -0.51 -13.27
CA LEU A 49 3.67 -1.26 -13.03
C LEU A 49 3.09 -1.89 -14.30
N MET A 50 3.56 -1.50 -15.48
CA MET A 50 3.16 -2.13 -16.75
C MET A 50 3.57 -3.61 -16.83
N GLN A 51 4.48 -4.08 -15.97
CA GLN A 51 4.82 -5.50 -15.88
C GLN A 51 3.63 -6.39 -15.45
N TYR A 52 2.57 -5.79 -14.90
CA TYR A 52 1.32 -6.46 -14.47
C TYR A 52 0.14 -6.16 -15.41
N VAL A 53 0.43 -5.85 -16.68
CA VAL A 53 -0.59 -5.43 -17.65
C VAL A 53 -0.44 -6.24 -18.94
N ASP A 54 -1.45 -7.06 -19.22
CA ASP A 54 -1.48 -7.94 -20.39
C ASP A 54 -2.33 -7.41 -21.55
N SER A 55 -3.06 -6.31 -21.33
CA SER A 55 -3.94 -5.73 -22.35
C SER A 55 -4.09 -4.21 -22.23
N ASN A 56 -4.51 -3.57 -23.33
CA ASN A 56 -4.82 -2.14 -23.32
C ASN A 56 -5.99 -1.80 -22.38
N GLU A 57 -6.95 -2.70 -22.22
CA GLU A 57 -8.06 -2.52 -21.28
C GLU A 57 -7.55 -2.52 -19.83
N GLN A 58 -6.71 -3.50 -19.46
CA GLN A 58 -6.06 -3.51 -18.14
C GLN A 58 -5.20 -2.26 -17.93
N LYS A 59 -4.47 -1.78 -18.95
CA LYS A 59 -3.71 -0.53 -18.86
C LYS A 59 -4.63 0.65 -18.49
N GLN A 60 -5.76 0.78 -19.18
CA GLN A 60 -6.71 1.86 -18.92
C GLN A 60 -7.30 1.77 -17.51
N ASN A 61 -7.67 0.56 -17.10
CA ASN A 61 -8.17 0.31 -15.75
C ASN A 61 -7.09 0.61 -14.68
N LEU A 62 -5.83 0.24 -14.92
CA LEU A 62 -4.71 0.56 -14.03
C LEU A 62 -4.53 2.07 -13.91
N LEU A 63 -4.56 2.82 -15.01
CA LEU A 63 -4.42 4.27 -14.99
C LEU A 63 -5.56 4.96 -14.22
N ASP A 64 -6.82 4.53 -14.39
CA ASP A 64 -7.95 5.05 -13.62
C ASP A 64 -7.77 4.76 -12.12
N LEU A 65 -7.36 3.53 -11.77
CA LEU A 65 -7.06 3.13 -10.40
C LEU A 65 -5.99 4.04 -9.78
N LEU A 66 -4.84 4.15 -10.46
CA LEU A 66 -3.70 4.93 -9.99
C LEU A 66 -4.06 6.41 -9.84
N ALA A 67 -4.80 6.99 -10.78
CA ALA A 67 -5.20 8.39 -10.72
C ALA A 67 -6.09 8.67 -9.48
N ARG A 68 -7.07 7.80 -9.20
CA ARG A 68 -7.99 7.95 -8.07
C ARG A 68 -7.31 7.68 -6.73
N LEU A 69 -6.51 6.62 -6.63
CA LEU A 69 -5.75 6.32 -5.41
C LEU A 69 -4.68 7.39 -5.16
N ASN A 70 -4.00 7.90 -6.19
CA ASN A 70 -3.03 8.99 -6.04
C ASN A 70 -3.70 10.28 -5.54
N ARG A 71 -4.91 10.58 -6.01
CA ARG A 71 -5.70 11.69 -5.48
C ARG A 71 -6.02 11.48 -4.00
N LEU A 72 -6.41 10.27 -3.61
CA LEU A 72 -6.67 9.92 -2.21
C LEU A 72 -5.44 10.12 -1.32
N VAL A 73 -4.27 9.55 -1.67
CA VAL A 73 -3.08 9.65 -0.81
C VAL A 73 -2.62 11.11 -0.63
N ARG A 74 -2.68 11.92 -1.69
CA ARG A 74 -2.40 13.37 -1.61
C ARG A 74 -3.40 14.09 -0.73
N TRP A 75 -4.68 13.74 -0.84
CA TRP A 75 -5.73 14.33 0.00
C TRP A 75 -5.57 13.94 1.48
N ILE A 76 -5.21 12.69 1.79
CA ILE A 76 -4.92 12.25 3.15
C ILE A 76 -3.76 13.06 3.74
N HIS A 77 -2.67 13.23 2.98
CA HIS A 77 -1.54 14.09 3.38
C HIS A 77 -2.02 15.50 3.73
N ILE A 78 -2.75 16.16 2.82
CA ILE A 78 -3.27 17.52 3.03
C ILE A 78 -4.21 17.63 4.25
N LYS A 79 -4.95 16.57 4.57
CA LYS A 79 -5.95 16.60 5.65
C LYS A 79 -5.42 16.19 7.00
N THR A 80 -4.32 15.45 7.06
CA THR A 80 -3.79 14.87 8.30
C THR A 80 -2.39 15.33 8.63
N ASP A 81 -1.67 15.88 7.65
CA ASP A 81 -0.23 16.13 7.70
C ASP A 81 0.62 14.87 7.91
N VAL A 82 0.09 13.67 7.62
CA VAL A 82 0.90 12.43 7.63
C VAL A 82 2.02 12.55 6.60
N LEU A 83 3.26 12.24 6.99
CA LEU A 83 4.41 12.49 6.14
C LEU A 83 4.63 11.42 5.08
N TRP A 84 4.29 10.17 5.39
CA TRP A 84 4.35 9.08 4.43
C TRP A 84 3.05 8.27 4.46
N PHE A 85 2.44 8.04 3.30
CA PHE A 85 1.28 7.16 3.15
C PHE A 85 1.35 6.45 1.80
N GLY A 86 1.30 5.12 1.81
CA GLY A 86 1.38 4.29 0.60
C GLY A 86 0.34 3.18 0.58
N ILE A 87 -0.14 2.84 -0.62
CA ILE A 87 -1.06 1.73 -0.85
C ILE A 87 -0.32 0.65 -1.63
N TYR A 88 -0.35 -0.57 -1.09
CA TYR A 88 0.24 -1.76 -1.68
C TYR A 88 -0.84 -2.79 -1.97
N LEU A 89 -0.82 -3.38 -3.16
CA LEU A 89 -1.72 -4.48 -3.52
C LEU A 89 -0.92 -5.77 -3.64
N ARG A 90 -1.57 -6.87 -3.32
CA ARG A 90 -0.96 -8.20 -3.38
C ARG A 90 -0.83 -8.68 -4.82
N HIS A 91 0.33 -9.24 -5.14
CA HIS A 91 0.66 -9.94 -6.37
C HIS A 91 1.32 -11.27 -6.02
N GLY A 92 0.53 -12.34 -5.97
CA GLY A 92 1.02 -13.66 -5.57
C GLY A 92 1.65 -13.66 -4.17
N ASP A 93 2.97 -13.81 -4.15
CA ASP A 93 3.84 -13.90 -2.97
C ASP A 93 4.46 -12.56 -2.54
N LYS A 94 4.01 -11.44 -3.10
CA LYS A 94 4.52 -10.10 -2.74
C LYS A 94 3.43 -9.04 -2.65
N LEU A 95 3.74 -7.98 -1.90
CA LEU A 95 3.04 -6.71 -1.89
C LEU A 95 3.75 -5.74 -2.85
N VAL A 96 3.00 -5.08 -3.72
CA VAL A 96 3.52 -4.13 -4.71
C VAL A 96 2.95 -2.75 -4.44
N LYS A 97 3.79 -1.72 -4.37
CA LYS A 97 3.36 -0.33 -4.17
C LYS A 97 2.72 0.23 -5.44
N TYR A 98 1.48 0.68 -5.31
CA TYR A 98 0.73 1.30 -6.41
C TYR A 98 0.85 2.83 -6.38
N VAL A 99 0.58 3.43 -5.23
CA VAL A 99 0.64 4.89 -5.05
C VAL A 99 1.19 5.23 -3.68
N TYR A 100 1.82 6.39 -3.55
CA TYR A 100 2.26 6.91 -2.27
C TYR A 100 2.42 8.43 -2.28
N ASN A 101 2.41 9.02 -1.10
CA ASN A 101 2.86 10.38 -0.84
C ASN A 101 3.95 10.33 0.23
N GLY A 102 5.12 10.90 -0.03
CA GLY A 102 6.22 10.97 0.92
C GLY A 102 7.57 10.74 0.25
N GLU A 103 8.61 10.50 1.06
CA GLU A 103 9.94 10.13 0.59
C GLU A 103 9.93 8.82 -0.20
N MET A 104 10.90 8.67 -1.10
CA MET A 104 11.12 7.43 -1.87
C MET A 104 11.23 6.21 -0.94
N SER A 105 10.68 5.07 -1.36
CA SER A 105 10.74 3.82 -0.58
C SER A 105 10.73 2.59 -1.50
N LYS A 106 10.97 1.39 -0.94
CA LYS A 106 11.00 0.13 -1.71
C LYS A 106 9.67 -0.09 -2.45
N ALA A 107 9.74 -0.69 -3.65
CA ALA A 107 8.57 -1.00 -4.46
C ALA A 107 7.79 -2.21 -3.93
N GLU A 108 8.52 -3.25 -3.50
CA GLU A 108 7.94 -4.55 -3.16
C GLU A 108 8.28 -5.02 -1.74
N PHE A 109 7.37 -5.76 -1.12
CA PHE A 109 7.65 -6.54 0.09
C PHE A 109 7.27 -8.00 -0.15
N GLU A 110 8.19 -8.92 0.15
CA GLU A 110 7.89 -10.35 0.10
C GLU A 110 6.88 -10.73 1.19
N ILE A 111 5.92 -11.56 0.82
CA ILE A 111 4.96 -12.21 1.72
C ILE A 111 5.58 -13.57 2.05
N SER A 112 6.13 -13.70 3.25
CA SER A 112 6.75 -14.95 3.71
C SER A 112 6.87 -14.91 5.23
N GLU A 113 6.75 -16.08 5.85
CA GLU A 113 6.93 -16.25 7.31
C GLU A 113 8.30 -15.76 7.79
N GLU A 114 9.33 -15.84 6.94
CA GLU A 114 10.69 -15.36 7.27
C GLU A 114 10.71 -13.86 7.62
N TYR A 115 9.78 -13.09 7.07
CA TYR A 115 9.70 -11.65 7.26
C TYR A 115 8.69 -11.22 8.34
N LEU A 116 7.96 -12.15 8.99
CA LEU A 116 7.00 -11.82 10.05
C LEU A 116 7.62 -11.08 11.24
N GLU A 117 8.86 -11.41 11.57
CA GLU A 117 9.62 -10.78 12.66
C GLU A 117 10.44 -9.58 12.19
N LYS A 118 10.43 -9.28 10.88
CA LYS A 118 11.22 -8.20 10.29
C LYS A 118 10.34 -7.05 9.81
N SER A 119 9.22 -7.33 9.15
CA SER A 119 8.42 -6.39 8.36
C SER A 119 7.00 -6.31 8.88
N ILE A 120 6.56 -5.12 9.31
CA ILE A 120 5.15 -4.94 9.69
C ILE A 120 4.22 -5.11 8.48
N ASN A 121 4.69 -4.75 7.28
CA ASN A 121 3.93 -4.88 6.04
C ASN A 121 3.60 -6.34 5.76
N THR A 122 4.60 -7.22 5.91
CA THR A 122 4.43 -8.67 5.78
C THR A 122 3.60 -9.24 6.92
N ARG A 123 3.76 -8.73 8.15
CA ARG A 123 2.93 -9.16 9.29
C ARG A 123 1.46 -8.83 9.09
N VAL A 124 1.12 -7.61 8.70
CA VAL A 124 -0.27 -7.16 8.56
C VAL A 124 -1.02 -7.97 7.51
N ILE A 125 -0.39 -8.29 6.37
CA ILE A 125 -1.03 -9.10 5.34
C ILE A 125 -1.24 -10.55 5.78
N LEU A 126 -0.30 -11.14 6.52
CA LEU A 126 -0.38 -12.53 6.98
C LEU A 126 -1.33 -12.69 8.19
N GLU A 127 -1.28 -11.79 9.16
CA GLU A 127 -2.10 -11.83 10.38
C GLU A 127 -3.51 -11.24 10.17
N LYS A 128 -3.73 -10.53 9.06
CA LYS A 128 -5.00 -9.88 8.72
C LYS A 128 -5.47 -8.89 9.79
N GLN A 129 -4.55 -8.22 10.50
CA GLN A 129 -4.85 -7.25 11.55
C GLN A 129 -4.00 -5.99 11.39
N PRO A 130 -4.52 -4.79 11.74
CA PRO A 130 -3.72 -3.59 11.79
C PRO A 130 -2.57 -3.73 12.79
N TYR A 131 -1.43 -3.12 12.48
CA TYR A 131 -0.27 -3.05 13.37
C TYR A 131 0.13 -1.60 13.59
N TYR A 132 0.19 -1.18 14.86
CA TYR A 132 0.49 0.19 15.24
C TYR A 132 1.73 0.27 16.13
N ILE A 133 2.69 1.11 15.71
CA ILE A 133 3.90 1.44 16.47
C ILE A 133 3.82 2.93 16.85
N PRO A 134 3.49 3.25 18.11
CA PRO A 134 3.41 4.64 18.58
C PRO A 134 4.79 5.30 18.73
N ASP A 135 5.82 4.53 19.07
CA ASP A 135 7.18 5.02 19.24
C ASP A 135 8.20 3.99 18.76
N VAL A 136 8.71 4.20 17.55
CA VAL A 136 9.71 3.34 16.91
C VAL A 136 10.98 3.20 17.75
N ASP A 137 11.41 4.27 18.45
CA ASP A 137 12.66 4.24 19.20
C ASP A 137 12.57 3.34 20.45
N ASN A 138 11.35 3.06 20.93
CA ASN A 138 11.08 2.20 22.10
C ASN A 138 10.42 0.86 21.72
N HIS A 139 10.24 0.59 20.43
CA HIS A 139 9.59 -0.64 19.95
C HIS A 139 10.55 -1.83 20.00
N THR A 140 10.08 -2.95 20.56
CA THR A 140 10.88 -4.18 20.71
C THR A 140 10.39 -5.33 19.83
N GLY A 141 9.36 -5.09 19.02
CA GLY A 141 8.78 -6.10 18.13
C GLY A 141 9.32 -5.99 16.69
N PRO A 142 8.65 -6.68 15.75
CA PRO A 142 8.94 -6.60 14.33
C PRO A 142 8.94 -5.16 13.85
N TYR A 143 10.04 -4.73 13.27
CA TYR A 143 10.13 -3.41 12.65
C TYR A 143 11.29 -3.33 11.67
N TYR A 144 10.95 -2.91 10.45
CA TYR A 144 11.91 -2.72 9.39
C TYR A 144 12.12 -1.23 9.17
N ARG A 145 13.20 -0.67 9.71
CA ARG A 145 13.47 0.78 9.58
C ARG A 145 14.04 1.12 8.21
N CYS A 146 13.18 1.55 7.28
CA CYS A 146 13.59 2.08 5.96
C CYS A 146 14.02 3.56 6.02
N ASP A 147 13.63 4.31 7.04
CA ASP A 147 14.03 5.71 7.23
C ASP A 147 14.29 6.04 8.71
N ALA A 148 15.43 6.64 9.00
CA ALA A 148 15.81 7.01 10.38
C ALA A 148 14.90 8.09 10.99
N LYS A 149 14.21 8.87 10.15
CA LYS A 149 13.31 9.94 10.61
C LYS A 149 11.97 9.41 11.10
N VAL A 150 11.58 8.19 10.74
CA VAL A 150 10.30 7.59 11.16
C VAL A 150 10.33 7.35 12.68
N LYS A 151 9.25 7.80 13.33
CA LYS A 151 9.03 7.76 14.78
C LYS A 151 7.72 7.08 15.16
N SER A 152 6.74 7.01 14.27
CA SER A 152 5.55 6.16 14.45
C SER A 152 5.07 5.63 13.11
N GLU A 153 4.38 4.49 13.13
CA GLU A 153 3.95 3.77 11.94
C GLU A 153 2.62 3.05 12.19
N LEU A 154 1.69 3.14 11.24
CA LEU A 154 0.40 2.45 11.27
C LEU A 154 0.18 1.77 9.91
N CYS A 155 0.27 0.44 9.90
CA CYS A 155 -0.03 -0.37 8.74
C CYS A 155 -1.37 -1.09 8.94
N CYS A 156 -2.22 -1.08 7.92
CA CYS A 156 -3.57 -1.64 7.96
C CYS A 156 -3.83 -2.56 6.77
N PRO A 157 -4.54 -3.69 6.97
CA PRO A 157 -4.93 -4.56 5.89
C PRO A 157 -6.08 -3.96 5.07
N ILE A 158 -6.11 -4.27 3.78
CA ILE A 158 -7.22 -3.98 2.87
C ILE A 158 -7.89 -5.31 2.55
N PHE A 159 -9.15 -5.45 2.93
CA PHE A 159 -9.90 -6.67 2.67
C PHE A 159 -10.64 -6.61 1.32
N GLY A 160 -10.59 -7.72 0.58
CA GLY A 160 -11.49 -7.98 -0.52
C GLY A 160 -12.87 -8.46 -0.04
N PRO A 161 -13.85 -8.60 -0.96
CA PRO A 161 -15.22 -8.99 -0.63
C PRO A 161 -15.30 -10.39 0.02
N ASP A 162 -14.36 -11.28 -0.30
CA ASP A 162 -14.30 -12.64 0.24
C ASP A 162 -13.67 -12.73 1.66
N GLY A 163 -13.26 -11.61 2.25
CA GLY A 163 -12.61 -11.56 3.57
C GLY A 163 -11.12 -11.87 3.56
N ASP A 164 -10.52 -12.02 2.38
CA ASP A 164 -9.07 -12.11 2.22
C ASP A 164 -8.40 -10.75 2.12
N VAL A 165 -7.13 -10.67 2.50
CA VAL A 165 -6.34 -9.42 2.46
C VAL A 165 -5.71 -9.29 1.07
N ILE A 166 -6.26 -8.37 0.28
CA ILE A 166 -5.86 -8.08 -1.11
C ILE A 166 -4.77 -7.01 -1.21
N GLY A 167 -4.38 -6.42 -0.07
CA GLY A 167 -3.36 -5.40 0.01
C GLY A 167 -3.23 -4.84 1.41
N ILE A 168 -2.40 -3.82 1.55
CA ILE A 168 -2.24 -3.02 2.76
C ILE A 168 -2.18 -1.54 2.38
N PHE A 169 -2.43 -0.68 3.35
CA PHE A 169 -1.84 0.65 3.30
C PHE A 169 -0.96 0.86 4.52
N ASP A 170 0.13 1.57 4.31
CA ASP A 170 1.14 1.83 5.31
C ASP A 170 1.30 3.35 5.47
N SER A 171 1.49 3.78 6.71
CA SER A 171 1.50 5.19 7.11
C SER A 171 2.63 5.43 8.10
N GLU A 172 3.58 6.29 7.75
CA GLU A 172 4.73 6.62 8.61
C GLU A 172 4.73 8.12 8.95
N ASP A 173 5.22 8.45 10.14
CA ASP A 173 5.39 9.85 10.55
C ASP A 173 6.67 10.06 11.37
N HIS A 174 7.23 11.28 11.28
CA HIS A 174 8.42 11.69 12.04
C HIS A 174 8.11 12.13 13.47
N ARG A 175 6.83 12.15 13.86
CA ARG A 175 6.36 12.41 15.22
C ARG A 175 5.98 11.08 15.87
N LYS A 176 6.29 10.96 17.17
CA LYS A 176 5.79 9.86 18.02
C LYS A 176 4.30 10.04 18.26
N ASN A 177 3.58 8.94 18.48
CA ASN A 177 2.16 8.92 18.82
C ASN A 177 1.27 9.65 17.81
N PHE A 178 1.74 9.84 16.57
CA PHE A 178 1.05 10.68 15.59
C PHE A 178 -0.33 10.15 15.22
N PHE A 179 -0.49 8.83 15.31
CA PHE A 179 -1.72 8.15 14.92
C PHE A 179 -2.71 7.96 16.08
N ASP A 180 -2.34 8.20 17.35
CA ASP A 180 -3.19 7.93 18.52
C ASP A 180 -4.60 8.52 18.39
N ASP A 181 -4.71 9.80 18.02
CA ASP A 181 -5.98 10.51 17.84
C ASP A 181 -6.55 10.36 16.42
N ARG A 182 -5.87 9.60 15.55
CA ARG A 182 -6.20 9.41 14.13
C ARG A 182 -6.52 7.97 13.76
N ILE A 183 -6.30 7.00 14.67
CA ILE A 183 -6.51 5.57 14.41
C ILE A 183 -7.91 5.35 13.84
N ASP A 184 -8.98 5.85 14.47
CA ASP A 184 -10.35 5.66 13.94
C ASP A 184 -10.52 6.22 12.51
N PHE A 185 -9.91 7.39 12.23
CA PHE A 185 -9.99 7.96 10.89
C PHE A 185 -9.24 7.10 9.87
N ILE A 186 -8.00 6.69 10.17
CA ILE A 186 -7.13 5.98 9.23
C ILE A 186 -7.50 4.49 9.16
N SER A 187 -7.49 3.78 10.28
CA SER A 187 -7.71 2.33 10.32
C SER A 187 -9.15 1.91 10.04
N ASN A 188 -10.15 2.78 10.24
CA ASN A 188 -11.55 2.42 9.98
C ASN A 188 -12.09 3.14 8.74
N LYS A 189 -12.05 4.48 8.68
CA LYS A 189 -12.74 5.22 7.61
C LYS A 189 -11.98 5.20 6.29
N VAL A 190 -10.67 5.47 6.30
CA VAL A 190 -9.84 5.39 5.08
C VAL A 190 -9.80 3.95 4.58
N LYS A 191 -9.53 2.98 5.47
CA LYS A 191 -9.61 1.55 5.15
C LYS A 191 -10.92 1.19 4.46
N ARG A 192 -12.06 1.50 5.06
CA ARG A 192 -13.37 1.15 4.50
C ARG A 192 -13.63 1.82 3.15
N ALA A 193 -13.18 3.06 2.96
CA ALA A 193 -13.33 3.74 1.67
C ALA A 193 -12.52 3.08 0.56
N ILE A 194 -11.28 2.68 0.86
CA ILE A 194 -10.41 1.96 -0.09
C ILE A 194 -11.04 0.60 -0.42
N GLU A 195 -11.52 -0.15 0.57
CA GLU A 195 -12.17 -1.44 0.35
C GLU A 195 -13.40 -1.33 -0.56
N ILE A 196 -14.31 -0.39 -0.27
CA ILE A 196 -15.50 -0.14 -1.10
C ILE A 196 -15.09 0.21 -2.54
N PHE A 197 -14.07 1.06 -2.70
CA PHE A 197 -13.63 1.48 -4.02
C PHE A 197 -13.01 0.33 -4.81
N LEU A 198 -12.19 -0.51 -4.17
CA LEU A 198 -11.51 -1.64 -4.83
C LEU A 198 -12.46 -2.80 -5.12
N GLU A 199 -13.51 -2.99 -4.32
CA GLU A 199 -14.51 -4.08 -4.46
C GLU A 199 -15.09 -4.13 -5.88
N ASP A 200 -15.39 -2.97 -6.47
CA ASP A 200 -16.03 -2.87 -7.79
C ASP A 200 -15.08 -2.33 -8.88
N HIS A 201 -13.81 -2.08 -8.57
CA HIS A 201 -12.91 -1.45 -9.52
C HIS A 201 -12.54 -2.41 -10.66
N PRO A 202 -12.71 -2.05 -11.96
CA PRO A 202 -12.46 -2.95 -13.09
C PRO A 202 -11.06 -3.56 -13.13
N TYR A 203 -10.04 -2.82 -12.67
CA TYR A 203 -8.67 -3.36 -12.57
C TYR A 203 -8.59 -4.56 -11.61
N MET A 204 -9.33 -4.53 -10.51
CA MET A 204 -9.37 -5.60 -9.52
C MET A 204 -10.25 -6.76 -10.00
N THR A 205 -11.44 -6.46 -10.50
CA THR A 205 -12.46 -7.47 -10.83
C THR A 205 -12.23 -8.17 -12.17
N HIS A 206 -11.49 -7.56 -13.10
CA HIS A 206 -11.15 -8.16 -14.40
C HIS A 206 -9.78 -8.87 -14.38
N SER A 207 -9.03 -8.82 -13.27
CA SER A 207 -7.76 -9.52 -13.12
C SER A 207 -7.90 -10.76 -12.24
N LYS A 208 -7.32 -11.88 -12.69
CA LYS A 208 -7.22 -13.10 -11.88
C LYS A 208 -6.09 -13.04 -10.86
N GLU A 209 -5.16 -12.09 -11.00
CA GLU A 209 -3.98 -11.98 -10.12
C GLU A 209 -4.35 -11.66 -8.67
N PHE A 210 -5.53 -11.07 -8.45
CA PHE A 210 -6.05 -10.75 -7.12
C PHE A 210 -6.98 -11.82 -6.55
N ASP A 211 -7.27 -12.90 -7.30
CA ASP A 211 -8.00 -14.04 -6.78
C ASP A 211 -7.07 -14.93 -5.96
N ILE A 212 -7.09 -14.72 -4.66
CA ILE A 212 -6.27 -15.45 -3.67
C ILE A 212 -6.56 -16.97 -3.71
N LYS A 213 -7.74 -17.40 -4.15
CA LYS A 213 -8.06 -18.84 -4.28
C LYS A 213 -7.44 -19.44 -5.54
N GLU A 214 -7.23 -18.64 -6.58
CA GLU A 214 -6.57 -19.05 -7.82
C GLU A 214 -5.05 -18.85 -7.79
N ASP A 215 -4.53 -18.00 -6.90
CA ASP A 215 -3.10 -17.73 -6.68
C ASP A 215 -2.32 -18.98 -6.23
N ASP A 216 -1.26 -19.31 -6.99
CA ASP A 216 -0.38 -20.47 -6.75
C ASP A 216 0.33 -20.42 -5.40
N TYR A 217 0.63 -19.22 -4.88
CA TYR A 217 1.27 -19.07 -3.57
C TYR A 217 0.28 -19.43 -2.45
N SER A 218 -0.95 -18.91 -2.47
CA SER A 218 -1.98 -19.23 -1.47
C SER A 218 -2.38 -20.70 -1.50
N LYS A 219 -2.47 -21.31 -2.69
CA LYS A 219 -2.68 -22.76 -2.82
C LYS A 219 -1.60 -23.57 -2.12
N LYS A 220 -0.33 -23.13 -2.18
CA LYS A 220 0.79 -23.80 -1.50
C LYS A 220 0.69 -23.66 0.01
N ILE A 221 0.36 -22.48 0.54
CA ILE A 221 0.17 -22.28 1.98
C ILE A 221 -1.01 -23.08 2.54
N LEU A 222 -2.14 -23.14 1.83
CA LEU A 222 -3.31 -23.91 2.29
C LEU A 222 -3.08 -25.42 2.27
N ALA A 223 -2.08 -25.90 1.53
CA ALA A 223 -1.74 -27.31 1.41
C ALA A 223 -0.65 -27.78 2.39
N SER A 224 0.02 -26.85 3.10
CA SER A 224 1.04 -27.12 4.12
C SER A 224 0.47 -27.11 5.53
#